data_AF-A0A5N3UTL9-F1
#
_entry.id   AF-A0A5N3UTL9-F1
#
_cell.length_a   1.000
_cell.length_b   1.000
_cell.length_c   1.000
_cell.angle_alpha   90.00
_cell.angle_beta   90.00
_cell.angle_gamma   90.00
#
_symmetry.space_group_name_H-M   'P 1'
#
loop_
_entity.id
_entity.type
_entity.pdbx_description
1 polymer ?
#
loop_
_entity_poly.entity_id
_entity_poly.type
_entity_poly.pdbx_seq_one_letter_code
_entity_poly.pdbx_strand_id
1 'polypeptide(L)' 'TYAIRRIRDAFRENKNVKDPVEIQALVNKAKRDLGIIRRQA' A
#
# COMPACT_ATOMS: atom_id res chain seq x y z
N THR A 1 -14.02 -5.48 5.68
CA THR A 1 -13.16 -5.15 6.85
C THR A 1 -12.37 -3.89 6.58
N TYR A 2 -12.12 -3.06 7.60
CA TYR A 2 -11.43 -1.75 7.49
C TYR A 2 -10.12 -1.80 6.69
N ALA A 3 -9.33 -2.87 6.87
CA ALA A 3 -8.06 -3.08 6.16
C ALA A 3 -8.20 -3.04 4.63
N ILE A 4 -9.21 -3.71 4.07
CA ILE A 4 -9.44 -3.76 2.61
C ILE A 4 -9.77 -2.36 2.07
N ARG A 5 -10.61 -1.59 2.78
CA ARG A 5 -10.95 -0.22 2.40
C ARG A 5 -9.72 0.68 2.44
N ARG A 6 -8.95 0.61 3.54
CA ARG A 6 -7.76 1.46 3.74
C ARG A 6 -6.68 1.22 2.68
N ILE A 7 -6.47 -0.04 2.29
CA ILE A 7 -5.56 -0.40 1.19
C ILE A 7 -6.04 0.21 -0.12
N ARG A 8 -7.31 0.00 -0.48
CA ARG A 8 -7.88 0.54 -1.73
C ARG A 8 -7.72 2.07 -1.80
N ASP A 9 -8.02 2.77 -0.71
CA ASP A 9 -7.90 4.22 -0.63
C ASP A 9 -6.44 4.66 -0.80
N ALA A 10 -5.49 3.98 -0.13
CA ALA A 10 -4.06 4.28 -0.23
C ALA A 10 -3.51 4.10 -1.66
N PHE A 11 -3.93 3.05 -2.38
CA PHE A 11 -3.53 2.87 -3.78
C PHE A 11 -4.14 3.93 -4.69
N ARG A 12 -5.38 4.36 -4.43
CA ARG A 12 -6.05 5.40 -5.21
C ARG A 12 -5.43 6.79 -4.99
N GLU A 13 -5.07 7.11 -3.75
CA GLU A 13 -4.38 8.36 -3.37
C GLU A 13 -3.07 8.54 -4.15
N ASN A 14 -2.33 7.45 -4.37
CA ASN A 14 -1.02 7.47 -5.04
C ASN A 14 -1.07 7.17 -6.55
N LYS A 15 -2.27 7.14 -7.17
CA LYS A 15 -2.46 6.75 -8.58
C LYS A 15 -1.62 7.58 -9.56
N ASN A 16 -1.41 8.86 -9.26
CA ASN A 16 -0.77 9.81 -10.17
C ASN A 16 0.72 10.04 -9.89
N VAL A 17 1.31 9.31 -8.93
CA VAL A 17 2.75 9.36 -8.67
C VAL A 17 3.49 8.85 -9.89
N LYS A 18 4.47 9.62 -10.39
CA LYS A 18 5.25 9.30 -11.59
C LYS A 18 6.72 9.07 -11.31
N ASP A 19 7.23 9.54 -10.17
CA ASP A 19 8.62 9.35 -9.79
C ASP A 19 8.88 7.85 -9.49
N PRO A 20 9.76 7.18 -10.25
CA PRO A 20 10.09 5.77 -10.01
C PRO A 20 10.61 5.50 -8.59
N VAL A 21 11.33 6.44 -7.98
CA VAL A 21 11.89 6.29 -6.63
C VAL A 21 10.77 6.30 -5.60
N GLU A 22 9.82 7.22 -5.74
CA GLU A 22 8.64 7.31 -4.89
C GLU A 22 7.75 6.07 -5.05
N ILE A 23 7.53 5.61 -6.28
CA ILE A 23 6.79 4.37 -6.56
C ILE A 23 7.46 3.18 -5.85
N GLN A 24 8.77 3.06 -5.94
CA GLN A 24 9.50 1.98 -5.29
C GLN A 24 9.35 2.02 -3.76
N ALA A 25 9.39 3.22 -3.17
CA ALA A 25 9.16 3.40 -1.73
C ALA A 25 7.74 2.98 -1.31
N LEU A 26 6.72 3.36 -2.07
CA LEU A 26 5.33 3.01 -1.84
C LEU A 26 5.09 1.49 -1.99
N VAL A 27 5.71 0.85 -2.99
CA VAL A 27 5.65 -0.60 -3.17
C VAL A 27 6.31 -1.33 -1.99
N ASN A 28 7.46 -0.84 -1.53
CA ASN A 28 8.14 -1.43 -0.36
C ASN A 28 7.30 -1.31 0.92
N LYS A 29 6.57 -0.19 1.08
CA LYS A 29 5.60 -0.02 2.16
C LYS A 29 4.45 -1.03 2.04
N ALA A 30 3.84 -1.16 0.87
CA ALA A 30 2.74 -2.09 0.64
C ALA A 30 3.12 -3.56 0.96
N LYS A 31 4.35 -3.98 0.63
CA LYS A 31 4.87 -5.32 0.98
C LYS A 31 4.95 -5.54 2.49
N ARG A 32 5.37 -4.54 3.27
CA ARG A 32 5.42 -4.62 4.73
C ARG A 32 4.01 -4.73 5.33
N ASP A 33 3.10 -3.89 4.86
CA ASP A 33 1.71 -3.85 5.33
C ASP A 33 1.00 -5.18 5.03
N LEU A 34 1.25 -5.78 3.86
CA LEU A 34 0.74 -7.12 3.53
C LEU A 34 1.23 -8.18 4.52
N GLY A 35 2.51 -8.13 4.91
CA GLY A 35 3.07 -9.04 5.90
C GLY A 35 2.39 -8.91 7.27
N ILE A 36 2.03 -7.70 7.68
CA ILE A 36 1.29 -7.46 8.91
C ILE A 36 -0.12 -8.05 8.82
N ILE A 37 -0.85 -7.76 7.73
CA ILE A 37 -2.21 -8.25 7.53
C ILE A 37 -2.25 -9.78 7.55
N ARG A 38 -1.29 -10.45 6.90
CA ARG A 38 -1.20 -11.92 6.91
C ARG A 38 -0.95 -12.53 8.29
N ARG A 39 -0.38 -11.77 9.24
CA ARG A 39 -0.18 -12.23 10.63
C ARG A 39 -1.39 -11.96 11.52
N GLN A 40 -2.24 -11.00 11.15
CA GLN A 40 -3.40 -10.58 11.94
C GLN A 40 -4.73 -11.17 11.46
N ALA A 41 -4.75 -11.68 10.22
CA ALA A 41 -5.88 -12.41 9.64
C ALA A 41 -5.79 -13.89 10.01
#